data_AF-A0A327U1X3-F1
#
_entry.id   AF-A0A327U1X3-F1
#
_cell.length_a   1.000
_cell.length_b   1.000
_cell.length_c   1.000
_cell.angle_alpha   90.00
_cell.angle_beta   90.00
_cell.angle_gamma   90.00
#
_symmetry.space_group_name_H-M   'P 1'
#
loop_
_entity.id
_entity.type
_entity.pdbx_description
1 polymer ?
#
loop_
_entity_poly.entity_id
_entity_poly.type
_entity_poly.pdbx_seq_one_letter_code
_entity_poly.pdbx_strand_id
1 'polypeptide(L)'
;MSAAEQVAANVRLLRTRRGWTQDQLADRMGHKSPQVVWSTEVGRRRITVNDLVEYAAAFGVTPERLMSEDPETGGASSVPMYEVTVDSGLAQTFAANHVDLGETWTSFFLNGTPVFSVPTARVLGARLIRREATDA
;
A
#
# COMPACT_ATOMS: atom_id res chain seq x y z
N MET A 1 22.32 -2.83 3.21
CA MET A 1 21.39 -3.83 2.68
C MET A 1 21.03 -3.42 1.26
N SER A 2 21.14 -4.32 0.30
CA SER A 2 20.67 -4.10 -1.08
C SER A 2 19.15 -4.16 -1.15
N ALA A 3 18.56 -3.60 -2.21
CA ALA A 3 17.11 -3.66 -2.42
C ALA A 3 16.58 -5.11 -2.45
N ALA A 4 17.32 -6.05 -3.01
CA ALA A 4 16.94 -7.46 -3.05
C ALA A 4 16.97 -8.11 -1.65
N GLU A 5 17.96 -7.78 -0.83
CA GLU A 5 18.04 -8.24 0.57
C GLU A 5 16.89 -7.66 1.40
N GLN A 6 16.52 -6.39 1.17
CA GLN A 6 15.40 -5.75 1.85
C GLN A 6 14.08 -6.43 1.52
N VAL A 7 13.82 -6.72 0.23
CA VAL A 7 12.62 -7.44 -0.19
C VAL A 7 12.58 -8.83 0.42
N ALA A 8 13.69 -9.58 0.42
CA ALA A 8 13.76 -10.91 1.03
C ALA A 8 13.43 -10.88 2.54
N ALA A 9 13.99 -9.91 3.26
CA ALA A 9 13.70 -9.71 4.68
C ALA A 9 12.23 -9.37 4.92
N ASN A 10 11.67 -8.47 4.10
CA ASN A 10 10.27 -8.05 4.20
C ASN A 10 9.29 -9.17 3.87
N VAL A 11 9.54 -9.98 2.83
CA VAL A 11 8.72 -11.16 2.50
C VAL A 11 8.64 -12.09 3.71
N ARG A 12 9.78 -12.39 4.34
CA ARG A 12 9.82 -13.25 5.53
C ARG A 12 9.05 -12.62 6.69
N LEU A 13 9.27 -11.33 6.96
CA LEU A 13 8.63 -10.59 8.03
C LEU A 13 7.10 -10.57 7.90
N LEU A 14 6.59 -10.19 6.72
CA LEU A 14 5.16 -10.11 6.43
C LEU A 14 4.50 -11.49 6.55
N ARG A 15 5.17 -12.53 6.05
CA ARG A 15 4.70 -13.92 6.14
C ARG A 15 4.60 -14.38 7.60
N THR A 16 5.64 -14.19 8.41
CA THR A 16 5.65 -14.64 9.80
C THR A 16 4.66 -13.86 10.66
N ARG A 17 4.51 -12.55 10.44
CA ARG A 17 3.49 -11.72 11.12
C ARG A 17 2.07 -12.19 10.85
N ARG A 18 1.79 -12.64 9.63
CA ARG A 18 0.48 -13.19 9.24
C ARG A 18 0.29 -14.66 9.65
N GLY A 19 1.28 -15.27 10.29
CA GLY A 19 1.24 -16.67 10.71
C GLY A 19 1.23 -17.67 9.55
N TRP A 20 1.70 -17.26 8.37
CA TRP A 20 1.64 -18.09 7.16
C TRP A 20 2.84 -19.03 7.05
N THR A 21 2.60 -20.25 6.58
CA THR A 21 3.66 -21.13 6.09
C THR A 21 4.18 -20.65 4.74
N GLN A 22 5.35 -21.14 4.31
CA GLN A 22 5.87 -20.82 2.98
C GLN A 22 4.96 -21.34 1.86
N ASP A 23 4.32 -22.48 2.10
CA ASP A 23 3.34 -23.10 1.21
C ASP A 23 2.10 -22.21 1.03
N GLN A 24 1.55 -21.73 2.15
CA GLN A 24 0.41 -20.80 2.15
C GLN A 24 0.69 -19.47 1.45
N LEU A 25 1.93 -18.97 1.52
CA LEU A 25 2.32 -17.79 0.76
C LEU A 25 2.46 -18.12 -0.74
N ALA A 26 3.02 -19.28 -1.06
CA ALA A 26 3.19 -19.71 -2.44
C ALA A 26 1.83 -19.90 -3.15
N ASP A 27 0.83 -20.45 -2.45
CA ASP A 27 -0.55 -20.51 -2.91
C ASP A 27 -1.13 -19.12 -3.22
N ARG A 28 -0.93 -18.15 -2.32
CA ARG A 28 -1.40 -16.76 -2.49
C ARG A 28 -0.74 -16.03 -3.65
N MET A 29 0.46 -16.43 -4.05
CA MET A 29 1.16 -15.91 -5.23
C MET A 29 0.66 -16.53 -6.56
N GLY A 30 -0.43 -17.30 -6.54
CA GLY A 30 -0.92 -18.03 -7.71
C GLY A 30 -0.32 -19.43 -7.83
N HIS A 31 -0.29 -20.19 -6.72
CA HIS A 31 0.17 -21.58 -6.66
C HIS A 31 1.62 -21.79 -7.11
N LYS A 32 2.53 -20.95 -6.62
CA LYS A 32 3.97 -21.20 -6.72
C LYS A 32 4.38 -22.36 -5.80
N SER A 33 5.60 -22.85 -5.98
CA SER A 33 6.19 -23.80 -5.03
C SER A 33 6.67 -23.11 -3.75
N PRO A 34 6.49 -23.71 -2.56
CA PRO A 34 7.11 -23.22 -1.31
C PRO A 34 8.63 -23.06 -1.39
N GLN A 35 9.31 -23.81 -2.26
CA GLN A 35 10.75 -23.67 -2.48
C GLN A 35 11.14 -22.32 -3.10
N VAL A 36 10.26 -21.73 -3.91
CA VAL A 36 10.45 -20.38 -4.46
C VAL A 36 10.41 -19.35 -3.34
N VAL A 37 9.44 -19.49 -2.42
CA VAL A 37 9.34 -18.62 -1.23
C VAL A 37 10.57 -18.77 -0.36
N TRP A 38 10.95 -20.01 -0.01
CA TRP A 38 12.13 -20.27 0.80
C TRP A 38 13.40 -19.66 0.19
N SER A 39 13.65 -19.92 -1.09
CA SER A 39 14.86 -19.43 -1.78
C SER A 39 14.90 -17.91 -1.89
N THR A 40 13.75 -17.23 -1.98
CA THR A 40 13.65 -15.77 -1.83
C THR A 40 14.05 -15.34 -0.42
N GLU A 41 13.44 -15.91 0.62
CA GLU A 41 13.61 -15.49 2.02
C GLU A 41 15.05 -15.65 2.54
N VAL A 42 15.80 -16.61 1.98
CA VAL A 42 17.21 -16.84 2.32
C VAL A 42 18.19 -16.16 1.34
N GLY A 43 17.68 -15.37 0.38
CA GLY A 43 18.51 -14.64 -0.59
C GLY A 43 19.24 -15.51 -1.61
N ARG A 44 18.81 -16.76 -1.81
CA ARG A 44 19.46 -17.72 -2.73
C ARG A 44 19.03 -17.57 -4.19
N ARG A 45 18.01 -16.76 -4.46
CA ARG A 45 17.58 -16.47 -5.83
C ARG A 45 17.51 -14.97 -6.08
N ARG A 46 17.70 -14.61 -7.35
CA ARG A 46 17.40 -13.26 -7.83
C ARG A 46 15.89 -13.03 -7.83
N ILE A 47 15.47 -11.91 -7.26
CA ILE A 47 14.09 -11.44 -7.28
C ILE A 47 13.90 -10.63 -8.57
N THR A 48 12.92 -11.01 -9.38
CA THR A 48 12.53 -10.27 -10.58
C THR A 48 11.47 -9.21 -10.24
N VAL A 49 11.20 -8.30 -11.18
CA VAL A 49 10.10 -7.33 -11.03
C VAL A 49 8.75 -8.04 -10.92
N ASN A 50 8.53 -9.12 -11.67
CA ASN A 50 7.30 -9.91 -11.58
C ASN A 50 7.15 -10.54 -10.19
N ASP A 51 8.24 -11.10 -9.64
CA ASP A 51 8.21 -11.65 -8.27
C ASP A 51 7.83 -10.58 -7.25
N LEU A 52 8.39 -9.38 -7.39
CA LEU A 52 8.09 -8.26 -6.51
C LEU A 52 6.59 -7.90 -6.53
N VAL A 53 6.00 -7.84 -7.73
CA VAL A 53 4.56 -7.56 -7.92
C VAL A 53 3.69 -8.66 -7.32
N GLU A 54 4.03 -9.93 -7.55
CA GLU A 54 3.27 -11.07 -7.01
C GLU A 54 3.34 -11.15 -5.48
N TYR A 55 4.51 -10.91 -4.89
CA TYR A 55 4.64 -10.83 -3.42
C TYR A 55 3.82 -9.66 -2.87
N ALA A 56 3.93 -8.48 -3.48
CA ALA A 56 3.18 -7.31 -3.07
C ALA A 56 1.67 -7.58 -3.10
N ALA A 57 1.17 -8.18 -4.19
CA ALA A 57 -0.22 -8.61 -4.33
C ALA A 57 -0.62 -9.64 -3.26
N ALA A 58 0.20 -10.65 -3.00
CA ALA A 58 -0.08 -11.68 -1.99
C ALA A 58 -0.21 -11.11 -0.56
N PHE A 59 0.49 -10.01 -0.26
CA PHE A 59 0.44 -9.33 1.02
C PHE A 59 -0.56 -8.16 1.09
N GLY A 60 -1.13 -7.74 -0.04
CA GLY A 60 -1.99 -6.57 -0.14
C GLY A 60 -1.24 -5.24 0.04
N VAL A 61 0.03 -5.18 -0.36
CA VAL A 61 0.88 -3.97 -0.31
C VAL A 61 1.33 -3.55 -1.71
N THR A 62 1.99 -2.40 -1.85
CA THR A 62 2.60 -2.01 -3.12
C THR A 62 4.05 -2.53 -3.25
N PRO A 63 4.60 -2.68 -4.46
CA PRO A 63 6.01 -3.01 -4.67
C PRO A 63 6.98 -2.06 -3.94
N GLU A 64 6.68 -0.76 -3.91
CA GLU A 64 7.45 0.26 -3.20
C GLU A 64 7.49 0.00 -1.69
N ARG A 65 6.36 -0.41 -1.11
CA ARG A 65 6.30 -0.80 0.31
C ARG A 65 7.16 -2.00 0.61
N LEU A 66 7.07 -3.01 -0.25
CA LEU A 66 7.83 -4.24 -0.07
C LEU A 66 9.35 -3.99 -0.15
N MET A 67 9.78 -2.90 -0.77
CA MET A 67 11.18 -2.44 -0.81
C MET A 67 11.57 -1.47 0.31
N SER A 68 10.63 -0.99 1.13
CA SER A 68 10.90 -0.01 2.19
C SER A 68 11.39 -0.64 3.49
N GLU A 69 11.99 0.16 4.38
CA GLU A 69 12.47 -0.30 5.70
C GLU A 69 11.34 -0.81 6.60
N ASP A 70 10.11 -0.29 6.42
CA ASP A 70 8.93 -0.79 7.10
C ASP A 70 7.79 -1.12 6.11
N PRO A 71 7.65 -2.39 5.71
CA PRO A 71 6.65 -2.79 4.72
C PRO A 71 5.22 -2.79 5.28
N GLU A 72 5.02 -2.68 6.60
CA GLU A 72 3.68 -2.56 7.21
C GLU A 72 3.37 -1.09 7.61
N THR A 73 4.37 -0.35 8.12
CA THR A 73 4.17 1.02 8.68
C THR A 73 4.48 2.12 7.67
N GLY A 74 4.98 1.78 6.48
CA GLY A 74 4.89 2.70 5.37
C GLY A 74 3.44 3.19 5.23
N GLY A 75 3.17 4.43 5.62
CA GLY A 75 1.88 5.12 5.49
C GLY A 75 0.71 4.66 6.37
N ALA A 76 0.91 3.81 7.37
CA ALA A 76 -0.17 3.31 8.23
C ALA A 76 -0.14 3.83 9.68
N SER A 77 0.62 4.89 10.00
CA SER A 77 0.48 5.58 11.30
C SER A 77 -0.21 6.95 11.22
N SER A 78 -0.65 7.37 10.03
CA SER A 78 -1.62 8.46 9.87
C SER A 78 -2.25 8.27 8.51
N VAL A 79 -3.51 7.82 8.47
CA VAL A 79 -4.26 7.80 7.21
C VAL A 79 -4.22 9.23 6.66
N PRO A 80 -3.76 9.44 5.41
CA PRO A 80 -3.62 10.78 4.86
C PRO A 80 -4.97 11.51 4.94
N MET A 81 -5.00 12.65 5.61
CA MET A 81 -6.19 13.49 5.69
C MET A 81 -6.15 14.47 4.52
N TYR A 82 -7.24 14.55 3.78
CA TYR A 82 -7.39 15.49 2.68
C TYR A 82 -8.35 16.59 3.10
N GLU A 83 -8.03 17.82 2.71
CA GLU A 83 -8.98 18.92 2.67
C GLU A 83 -9.31 19.20 1.20
N VAL A 84 -10.59 19.11 0.83
CA VAL A 84 -11.06 19.29 -0.53
C VAL A 84 -12.07 20.43 -0.58
N THR A 85 -11.77 21.44 -1.38
CA THR A 85 -12.65 22.58 -1.65
C THR A 85 -13.43 22.31 -2.92
N VAL A 86 -14.75 22.37 -2.83
CA VAL A 86 -15.67 22.24 -3.96
C VAL A 86 -16.30 23.59 -4.32
N ASP A 87 -16.87 23.70 -5.51
CA ASP A 87 -17.56 24.90 -6.03
C ASP A 87 -18.67 25.46 -5.13
N SER A 88 -19.21 24.67 -4.21
CA SER A 88 -20.13 25.13 -3.17
C SER A 88 -19.47 26.00 -2.08
N GLY A 89 -18.14 26.18 -2.11
CA GLY A 89 -17.35 27.02 -1.21
C GLY A 89 -17.02 26.41 0.15
N LEU A 90 -17.51 25.21 0.46
CA LEU A 90 -17.20 24.51 1.71
C LEU A 90 -16.04 23.53 1.51
N ALA A 91 -15.02 23.64 2.36
CA ALA A 91 -13.95 22.66 2.47
C ALA A 91 -14.44 21.43 3.24
N GLN A 92 -14.20 20.24 2.69
CA GLN A 92 -14.51 18.97 3.31
C GLN A 92 -13.24 18.23 3.68
N THR A 93 -13.19 17.68 4.88
CA THR A 93 -12.02 16.99 5.41
C THR A 93 -12.32 15.53 5.69
N PHE A 94 -11.50 14.63 5.18
CA PHE A 94 -11.67 13.19 5.36
C PHE A 94 -10.35 12.44 5.18
N ALA A 95 -10.28 11.23 5.73
CA ALA A 95 -9.12 10.36 5.63
C ALA A 95 -9.22 9.48 4.38
N ALA A 96 -8.18 9.43 3.55
CA ALA A 96 -8.14 8.58 2.37
C ALA A 96 -6.73 8.03 2.14
N ASN A 97 -6.63 6.75 1.76
CA ASN A 97 -5.35 6.12 1.39
C ASN A 97 -5.19 5.97 -0.13
N HIS A 98 -6.24 6.23 -0.90
CA HIS A 98 -6.21 6.24 -2.36
C HIS A 98 -7.10 7.36 -2.90
N VAL A 99 -6.67 7.98 -4.00
CA VAL A 99 -7.42 9.02 -4.72
C VAL A 99 -7.44 8.63 -6.19
N ASP A 100 -8.64 8.57 -6.76
CA ASP A 100 -8.88 8.42 -8.18
C ASP A 100 -9.26 9.79 -8.77
N LEU A 101 -8.45 10.26 -9.71
CA LEU A 101 -8.63 11.53 -10.42
C LEU A 101 -9.24 11.24 -11.79
N GLY A 102 -10.46 10.72 -11.80
CA GLY A 102 -11.18 10.43 -13.03
C GLY A 102 -11.52 11.70 -13.82
N GLU A 103 -11.75 11.54 -15.12
CA GLU A 103 -12.13 12.66 -16.00
C GLU A 103 -13.48 13.28 -15.59
N THR A 104 -14.42 12.44 -15.15
CA THR A 104 -15.78 12.87 -14.76
C THR A 104 -15.95 12.99 -13.24
N TRP A 105 -15.29 12.12 -12.47
CA TRP A 105 -15.41 12.05 -11.02
C TRP A 105 -14.05 11.99 -10.35
N THR A 106 -13.89 12.79 -9.30
CA THR A 106 -12.80 12.65 -8.34
C THR A 106 -13.31 11.90 -7.12
N SER A 107 -12.69 10.75 -6.83
CA SER A 107 -13.11 9.86 -5.75
C SER A 107 -11.96 9.59 -4.79
N PHE A 108 -12.23 9.69 -3.50
CA PHE A 108 -11.29 9.40 -2.43
C PHE A 108 -11.75 8.14 -1.70
N PHE A 109 -10.80 7.25 -1.43
CA PHE A 109 -11.06 5.94 -0.86
C PHE A 109 -10.28 5.73 0.43
N LEU A 110 -10.92 5.08 1.39
CA LEU A 110 -10.30 4.52 2.57
C LEU A 110 -10.46 3.00 2.55
N ASN A 111 -9.34 2.28 2.42
CA ASN A 111 -9.33 0.81 2.39
C ASN A 111 -10.31 0.23 1.35
N GLY A 112 -10.36 0.85 0.17
CA GLY A 112 -11.26 0.45 -0.93
C GLY A 112 -12.70 0.96 -0.82
N THR A 113 -13.09 1.61 0.28
CA THR A 113 -14.42 2.20 0.44
C THR A 113 -14.39 3.67 0.01
N PRO A 114 -15.29 4.13 -0.89
CA PRO A 114 -15.35 5.54 -1.25
C PRO A 114 -15.84 6.36 -0.04
N VAL A 115 -15.01 7.30 0.40
CA VAL A 115 -15.31 8.22 1.52
C VAL A 115 -15.75 9.60 1.05
N PHE A 116 -15.36 9.97 -0.18
CA PHE A 116 -15.79 11.21 -0.82
C PHE A 116 -15.80 11.02 -2.33
N SER A 117 -16.80 11.56 -3.01
CA SER A 117 -16.88 11.55 -4.47
C SER A 117 -17.61 12.79 -4.95
N VAL A 118 -17.02 13.47 -5.93
CA VAL A 118 -17.54 14.71 -6.48
C VAL A 118 -17.23 14.77 -7.98
N PRO A 119 -18.07 15.39 -8.81
CA PRO A 119 -17.71 15.60 -10.20
C PRO A 119 -16.40 16.39 -10.29
N THR A 120 -15.47 15.96 -11.14
CA THR A 120 -14.11 16.52 -11.23
C THR A 120 -14.15 18.03 -11.50
N ALA A 121 -15.08 18.47 -12.35
CA ALA A 121 -15.30 19.88 -12.68
C ALA A 121 -15.69 20.77 -11.49
N ARG A 122 -16.12 20.19 -10.36
CA ARG A 122 -16.49 20.92 -9.14
C ARG A 122 -15.36 21.02 -8.13
N VAL A 123 -14.26 20.31 -8.32
CA VAL A 123 -13.10 20.38 -7.42
C VAL A 123 -12.33 21.67 -7.71
N LEU A 124 -12.31 22.59 -6.74
CA LEU A 124 -11.50 23.81 -6.83
C LEU A 124 -10.08 23.59 -6.29
N GLY A 125 -9.91 22.64 -5.38
CA GLY A 125 -8.61 22.24 -4.88
C GLY A 125 -8.69 21.05 -3.92
N ALA A 126 -7.61 20.29 -3.86
CA ALA A 126 -7.42 19.22 -2.89
C ALA A 126 -5.99 19.32 -2.33
N ARG A 127 -5.85 19.36 -1.01
CA ARG A 127 -4.54 19.35 -0.35
C ARG A 127 -4.47 18.26 0.71
N LEU A 128 -3.30 17.65 0.81
CA LEU A 128 -2.98 16.74 1.90
C LEU A 128 -2.68 17.54 3.16
N ILE A 129 -3.42 17.30 4.24
CA ILE A 129 -3.17 17.86 5.56
C ILE A 129 -2.51 16.79 6.42
N ARG A 130 -1.22 16.94 6.70
CA ARG A 130 -0.53 16.08 7.67
C ARG A 130 -0.97 16.55 9.06
N ARG A 131 -1.66 15.72 9.84
CA ARG A 131 -1.70 15.95 11.29
C ARG A 131 -0.37 15.43 11.83
N GLU A 132 0.49 16.34 12.28
CA GLU A 132 1.53 15.97 13.24
C GLU A 132 0.82 15.25 14.39
N ALA A 133 1.28 14.06 14.73
CA ALA A 133 0.89 13.45 15.99
C ALA A 133 1.28 14.46 17.07
N THR A 134 0.28 15.07 17.69
CA THR A 134 0.52 15.87 18.88
C THR A 134 0.96 14.88 19.94
N ASP A 135 2.26 14.78 20.16
CA ASP A 135 2.82 14.12 21.33
C ASP A 135 2.18 14.80 22.55
N ALA A 136 1.38 14.02 23.28
CA ALA A 136 0.78 14.37 24.57
C ALA A 136 1.32 13.41 25.62
#